data_AF-A0A3N4I2G2-F1
#
_entry.id   AF-A0A3N4I2G2-F1
#
_cell.length_a   1.000
_cell.length_b   1.000
_cell.length_c   1.000
_cell.angle_alpha   90.00
_cell.angle_beta   90.00
_cell.angle_gamma   90.00
#
_symmetry.space_group_name_H-M   'P 1'
#
loop_
_entity.id
_entity.type
_entity.pdbx_description
1 polymer ?
#
loop_
_entity_poly.entity_id
_entity_poly.type
_entity_poly.pdbx_seq_one_letter_code
_entity_poly.pdbx_strand_id
1 'polypeptide(L)'
;MFQIIREAVKEVELKRKLINTYYDSRTPPNVFFDSLQADIDRCKALDPALRPRDVIVWLLNSMSSPSGYSEITQTIARSLLESNSTLTDEHVSWVKDQYMERYDTLQAEEIRKRSGPEYTAPVSMQGGPWVYDLEGDPTVLCILIEQSWAYSSIFGTCPYSLHSEAVERIDARLHAYLNEWARLEKPNAIIAPDPSDEEFDFHQEPNTMRPEEDLERFVKWMMKGHSLIRLIHKRLREALPEWEKHGISKLRICWFPPAFTDPAEEGWSRRFWLPLHGPYLEHERMTVQSDEVPIEETTIHKVMRVHYPLILDDLSNYELPVSLME
;
A
#
# COMPACT_ATOMS: atom_id res chain seq x y z
N MET A 1 3.22 -41.45 -19.26
CA MET A 1 2.25 -40.67 -18.44
C MET A 1 2.55 -40.78 -16.94
N PHE A 2 2.50 -41.96 -16.32
CA PHE A 2 2.82 -42.14 -14.89
C PHE A 2 4.27 -41.79 -14.48
N GLN A 3 5.24 -41.96 -15.38
CA GLN A 3 6.65 -41.57 -15.14
C GLN A 3 6.84 -40.05 -15.06
N ILE A 4 6.10 -39.31 -15.90
CA ILE A 4 6.15 -37.84 -15.98
C ILE A 4 5.52 -37.23 -14.71
N ILE A 5 4.43 -37.83 -14.23
CA ILE A 5 3.77 -37.43 -12.99
C ILE A 5 4.68 -37.69 -11.77
N ARG A 6 5.43 -38.79 -11.76
CA ARG A 6 6.39 -39.09 -10.67
C ARG A 6 7.58 -38.12 -10.62
N GLU A 7 8.09 -37.70 -11.78
CA GLU A 7 9.18 -36.73 -11.86
C GLU A 7 8.71 -35.32 -11.45
N ALA A 8 7.51 -34.91 -11.89
CA ALA A 8 6.90 -33.65 -11.48
C ALA A 8 6.63 -33.57 -9.96
N VAL A 9 6.22 -34.68 -9.33
CA VAL A 9 6.01 -34.75 -7.87
C VAL A 9 7.33 -34.60 -7.10
N LYS A 10 8.42 -35.20 -7.58
CA LYS A 10 9.76 -35.04 -6.97
C LYS A 10 10.29 -33.60 -7.11
N GLU A 11 10.02 -32.95 -8.24
CA GLU A 11 10.41 -31.56 -8.47
C GLU A 11 9.63 -30.59 -7.58
N VAL A 12 8.34 -30.85 -7.37
CA VAL A 12 7.49 -30.10 -6.41
C VAL A 12 7.99 -30.29 -4.97
N GLU A 13 8.40 -31.49 -4.56
CA GLU A 13 9.00 -31.72 -3.23
C GLU A 13 10.36 -31.01 -3.06
N LEU A 14 11.16 -30.93 -4.11
CA LEU A 14 12.44 -30.22 -4.10
C LEU A 14 12.21 -28.69 -4.00
N LYS A 15 11.24 -28.17 -4.75
CA LYS A 15 10.85 -26.75 -4.70
C LYS A 15 10.19 -26.40 -3.36
N ARG A 16 9.41 -27.31 -2.76
CA ARG A 16 8.87 -27.20 -1.39
C ARG A 16 9.99 -27.07 -0.35
N LYS A 17 11.08 -27.84 -0.48
CA LYS A 17 12.25 -27.68 0.39
C LYS A 17 12.95 -26.33 0.19
N LEU A 18 13.09 -25.86 -1.05
CA LEU A 18 13.70 -24.55 -1.34
C LEU A 18 12.86 -23.37 -0.80
N ILE A 19 11.53 -23.43 -0.94
CA ILE A 19 10.61 -22.44 -0.38
C ILE A 19 10.66 -22.45 1.16
N ASN A 20 10.71 -23.63 1.79
CA ASN A 20 10.88 -23.75 3.25
C ASN A 20 12.23 -23.21 3.76
N THR A 21 13.28 -23.22 2.94
CA THR A 21 14.59 -22.63 3.29
C THR A 21 14.59 -21.10 3.12
N TYR A 22 13.68 -20.56 2.30
CA TYR A 22 13.62 -19.12 1.98
C TYR A 22 12.58 -18.35 2.80
N TYR A 23 11.53 -19.03 3.29
CA TYR A 23 10.50 -18.46 4.15
C TYR A 23 10.68 -18.92 5.60
N ASP A 24 11.34 -18.10 6.39
CA ASP A 24 11.33 -18.27 7.85
C ASP A 24 10.04 -17.65 8.43
N SER A 25 9.13 -18.52 8.86
CA SER A 25 7.96 -18.29 9.72
C SER A 25 6.91 -17.27 9.29
N ARG A 26 5.68 -17.74 9.03
CA ARG A 26 4.39 -17.19 9.55
C ARG A 26 3.12 -17.72 8.86
N THR A 27 3.22 -18.49 7.76
CA THR A 27 2.07 -19.23 7.22
C THR A 27 2.46 -20.66 6.85
N PRO A 28 1.82 -21.71 7.40
CA PRO A 28 2.11 -23.08 7.01
C PRO A 28 1.79 -23.29 5.53
N PRO A 29 2.72 -23.81 4.70
CA PRO A 29 2.55 -23.92 3.24
C PRO A 29 1.29 -24.69 2.82
N ASN A 30 0.82 -25.61 3.67
CA ASN A 30 -0.33 -26.47 3.38
C ASN A 30 -1.62 -25.65 3.18
N VAL A 31 -1.78 -24.53 3.90
CA VAL A 31 -2.98 -23.66 3.79
C VAL A 31 -3.05 -22.98 2.43
N PHE A 32 -1.90 -22.57 1.87
CA PHE A 32 -1.83 -21.92 0.55
C PHE A 32 -2.18 -22.90 -0.58
N PHE A 33 -1.64 -24.12 -0.53
CA PHE A 33 -1.88 -25.12 -1.58
C PHE A 33 -3.30 -25.71 -1.53
N ASP A 34 -3.87 -25.89 -0.34
CA ASP A 34 -5.26 -26.36 -0.19
C ASP A 34 -6.26 -25.28 -0.67
N SER A 35 -5.97 -24.00 -0.43
CA SER A 35 -6.75 -22.88 -0.98
C SER A 35 -6.67 -22.81 -2.50
N LEU A 36 -5.46 -22.94 -3.06
CA LEU A 36 -5.23 -22.89 -4.51
C LEU A 36 -5.98 -24.02 -5.24
N GLN A 37 -5.97 -25.23 -4.68
CA GLN A 37 -6.69 -26.37 -5.25
C GLN A 37 -8.21 -26.17 -5.19
N ALA A 38 -8.73 -25.62 -4.07
CA ALA A 38 -10.14 -25.30 -3.93
C ALA A 38 -10.62 -24.24 -4.96
N ASP A 39 -9.79 -23.23 -5.24
CA ASP A 39 -10.10 -22.22 -6.27
C ASP A 39 -10.01 -22.79 -7.68
N ILE A 40 -9.05 -23.69 -7.95
CA ILE A 40 -9.00 -24.44 -9.22
C ILE A 40 -10.28 -25.23 -9.45
N ASP A 41 -10.79 -25.89 -8.41
CA ASP A 41 -11.99 -26.71 -8.51
C ASP A 41 -13.25 -25.86 -8.67
N ARG A 42 -13.32 -24.67 -8.05
CA ARG A 42 -14.40 -23.69 -8.29
C ARG A 42 -14.42 -23.17 -9.73
N CYS A 43 -13.27 -22.79 -10.27
CA CYS A 43 -13.19 -22.28 -11.66
C CYS A 43 -13.64 -23.35 -12.66
N LYS A 44 -13.25 -24.62 -12.46
CA LYS A 44 -13.72 -25.74 -13.29
C LYS A 44 -15.20 -26.04 -13.14
N ALA A 45 -15.78 -25.80 -11.96
CA ALA A 45 -17.21 -25.94 -11.77
C ALA A 45 -18.00 -24.87 -12.54
N LEU A 46 -17.43 -23.67 -12.72
CA LEU A 46 -18.03 -22.56 -13.45
C LEU A 46 -17.87 -22.68 -14.97
N ASP A 47 -16.72 -23.15 -15.43
CA ASP A 47 -16.50 -23.51 -16.83
C ASP A 47 -15.72 -24.83 -16.92
N PRO A 48 -16.40 -25.96 -17.18
CA PRO A 48 -15.77 -27.28 -17.29
C PRO A 48 -14.76 -27.40 -18.43
N ALA A 49 -14.76 -26.47 -19.39
CA ALA A 49 -13.77 -26.44 -20.48
C ALA A 49 -12.43 -25.83 -20.08
N LEU A 50 -12.35 -25.16 -18.91
CA LEU A 50 -11.11 -24.59 -18.40
C LEU A 50 -10.09 -25.69 -18.11
N ARG A 51 -8.96 -25.62 -18.81
CA ARG A 51 -7.84 -26.52 -18.52
C ARG A 51 -7.13 -26.02 -17.27
N PRO A 52 -6.50 -26.90 -16.47
CA PRO A 52 -5.74 -26.49 -15.28
C PRO A 52 -4.75 -25.35 -15.53
N ARG A 53 -4.18 -25.28 -16.74
CA ARG A 53 -3.27 -24.21 -17.18
C ARG A 53 -3.94 -22.83 -17.27
N ASP A 54 -5.21 -22.79 -17.67
CA ASP A 54 -5.98 -21.55 -17.85
C ASP A 54 -6.34 -20.95 -16.48
N VAL A 55 -6.53 -21.82 -15.48
CA VAL A 55 -6.81 -21.43 -14.09
C VAL A 55 -5.56 -21.01 -13.32
N ILE A 56 -4.40 -21.66 -13.57
CA ILE A 56 -3.11 -21.25 -12.99
C ILE A 56 -2.71 -19.85 -13.49
N VAL A 57 -2.92 -19.56 -14.78
CA VAL A 57 -2.69 -18.21 -15.33
C VAL A 57 -3.63 -17.20 -14.67
N TRP A 58 -4.91 -17.52 -14.49
CA TRP A 58 -5.86 -16.64 -13.81
C TRP A 58 -5.51 -16.38 -12.34
N LEU A 59 -5.08 -17.41 -11.58
CA LEU A 59 -4.66 -17.29 -10.17
C LEU A 59 -3.34 -16.53 -10.00
N LEU A 60 -2.37 -16.74 -10.89
CA LEU A 60 -1.14 -15.95 -10.91
C LEU A 60 -1.40 -14.47 -11.21
N ASN A 61 -2.48 -14.17 -11.96
CA ASN A 61 -2.91 -12.83 -12.33
C ASN A 61 -3.79 -12.13 -11.26
N SER A 62 -4.43 -12.86 -10.35
CA SER A 62 -5.17 -12.27 -9.21
C SER A 62 -4.27 -12.01 -8.00
N MET A 63 -3.09 -12.63 -7.95
CA MET A 63 -2.08 -12.43 -6.90
C MET A 63 -1.06 -11.32 -7.20
N SER A 64 -1.07 -10.75 -8.41
CA SER A 64 -0.25 -9.60 -8.77
C SER A 64 -0.87 -8.30 -8.26
N SER A 65 -0.75 -8.06 -6.94
CA SER A 65 -0.71 -6.68 -6.44
C SER A 65 0.53 -5.96 -7.02
N PRO A 66 0.46 -4.64 -7.34
CA PRO A 66 1.61 -3.88 -7.84
C PRO A 66 2.78 -3.83 -6.85
N SER A 67 2.54 -4.07 -5.56
CA SER A 67 3.55 -4.00 -4.50
C SER A 67 4.25 -5.36 -4.27
N GLY A 68 5.45 -5.50 -4.82
CA GLY A 68 6.48 -6.47 -4.35
C GLY A 68 6.28 -7.96 -4.67
N TYR A 69 5.07 -8.41 -4.99
CA TYR A 69 4.82 -9.83 -5.35
C TYR A 69 5.30 -10.21 -6.76
N SER A 70 5.75 -9.25 -7.57
CA SER A 70 6.01 -9.46 -8.99
C SER A 70 7.15 -10.44 -9.28
N GLU A 71 8.28 -10.40 -8.57
CA GLU A 71 9.46 -11.16 -8.99
C GLU A 71 9.39 -12.65 -8.62
N ILE A 72 8.87 -12.97 -7.43
CA ILE A 72 8.64 -14.35 -6.99
C ILE A 72 7.45 -14.97 -7.74
N THR A 73 6.37 -14.21 -7.92
CA THR A 73 5.19 -14.69 -8.69
C THR A 73 5.56 -14.89 -10.15
N GLN A 74 6.37 -14.00 -10.75
CA GLN A 74 6.92 -14.20 -12.09
C GLN A 74 7.89 -15.38 -12.15
N THR A 75 8.68 -15.64 -11.10
CA THR A 75 9.61 -16.79 -11.06
C THR A 75 8.87 -18.11 -10.92
N ILE A 76 7.83 -18.16 -10.08
CA ILE A 76 6.94 -19.33 -9.94
C ILE A 76 6.14 -19.54 -11.23
N ALA A 77 5.57 -18.47 -11.81
CA ALA A 77 4.89 -18.52 -13.10
C ALA A 77 5.82 -19.03 -14.20
N ARG A 78 7.02 -18.47 -14.31
CA ARG A 78 8.03 -18.89 -15.30
C ARG A 78 8.43 -20.34 -15.10
N SER A 79 8.65 -20.79 -13.86
CA SER A 79 9.01 -22.19 -13.58
C SER A 79 7.85 -23.18 -13.84
N LEU A 80 6.60 -22.76 -13.66
CA LEU A 80 5.40 -23.54 -14.01
C LEU A 80 5.14 -23.56 -15.53
N LEU A 81 5.53 -22.49 -16.24
CA LEU A 81 5.44 -22.38 -17.70
C LEU A 81 6.57 -23.17 -18.39
N GLU A 82 7.81 -23.11 -17.89
CA GLU A 82 8.99 -23.81 -18.43
C GLU A 82 8.93 -25.34 -18.24
N SER A 83 8.28 -25.80 -17.16
CA SER A 83 8.07 -27.24 -16.91
C SER A 83 6.97 -27.86 -17.80
N ASN A 84 6.22 -27.04 -18.55
CA ASN A 84 5.28 -27.50 -19.57
C ASN A 84 5.91 -27.33 -20.97
N SER A 85 6.44 -28.42 -21.52
CA SER A 85 7.20 -28.49 -22.79
C SER A 85 6.44 -28.15 -24.09
N THR A 86 5.32 -27.41 -24.02
CA THR A 86 4.44 -27.13 -25.16
C THR A 86 4.10 -25.65 -25.34
N LEU A 87 4.65 -24.75 -24.53
CA LEU A 87 4.50 -23.31 -24.72
C LEU A 87 5.67 -22.77 -25.54
N THR A 88 5.35 -22.04 -26.60
CA THR A 88 6.32 -21.35 -27.45
C THR A 88 6.46 -19.89 -27.02
N ASP A 89 7.58 -19.25 -27.35
CA ASP A 89 7.82 -17.82 -27.05
C ASP A 89 6.71 -16.90 -27.59
N GLU A 90 6.07 -17.28 -28.70
CA GLU A 90 4.89 -16.61 -29.26
C GLU A 90 3.70 -16.58 -28.29
N HIS A 91 3.45 -17.65 -27.53
CA HIS A 91 2.36 -17.68 -26.57
C HIS A 91 2.64 -16.77 -25.37
N VAL A 92 3.90 -16.69 -24.93
CA VAL A 92 4.32 -15.79 -23.85
C VAL A 92 4.22 -14.33 -24.30
N SER A 93 4.64 -14.02 -25.53
CA SER A 93 4.51 -12.67 -26.10
C SER A 93 3.04 -12.27 -26.26
N TRP A 94 2.20 -13.16 -26.81
CA TRP A 94 0.79 -12.87 -27.03
C TRP A 94 0.03 -12.60 -25.72
N VAL A 95 0.31 -13.34 -24.65
CA VAL A 95 -0.28 -13.08 -23.33
C VAL A 95 0.20 -11.74 -22.77
N LYS A 96 1.49 -11.39 -22.91
CA LYS A 96 2.00 -10.07 -22.49
C LYS A 96 1.32 -8.94 -23.25
N ASP A 97 1.25 -9.04 -24.57
CA ASP A 97 0.73 -7.97 -25.42
C ASP A 97 -0.79 -7.80 -25.24
N GLN A 98 -1.55 -8.89 -25.21
CA GLN A 98 -3.01 -8.82 -25.07
C GLN A 98 -3.47 -8.52 -23.64
N TYR A 99 -2.71 -8.92 -22.62
CA TYR A 99 -3.12 -8.71 -21.22
C TYR A 99 -2.65 -7.37 -20.68
N MET A 100 -1.38 -6.97 -20.88
CA MET A 100 -0.91 -5.67 -20.36
C MET A 100 -1.68 -4.53 -21.03
N GLU A 101 -1.82 -4.56 -22.37
CA GLU A 101 -2.49 -3.48 -23.10
C GLU A 101 -4.00 -3.42 -22.80
N ARG A 102 -4.70 -4.57 -22.66
CA ARG A 102 -6.13 -4.57 -22.30
C ARG A 102 -6.39 -4.35 -20.82
N TYR A 103 -5.54 -4.83 -19.92
CA TYR A 103 -5.69 -4.65 -18.48
C TYR A 103 -5.50 -3.18 -18.13
N ASP A 104 -4.44 -2.54 -18.64
CA ASP A 104 -4.21 -1.10 -18.46
C ASP A 104 -5.36 -0.28 -19.03
N THR A 105 -5.89 -0.66 -20.21
CA THR A 105 -7.02 0.04 -20.84
C THR A 105 -8.33 -0.15 -20.08
N LEU A 106 -8.64 -1.35 -19.61
CA LEU A 106 -9.88 -1.66 -18.88
C LEU A 106 -9.85 -1.12 -17.45
N GLN A 107 -8.72 -1.20 -16.73
CA GLN A 107 -8.55 -0.50 -15.45
C GLN A 107 -8.68 1.00 -15.65
N ALA A 108 -8.02 1.60 -16.64
CA ALA A 108 -8.14 3.04 -16.89
C ALA A 108 -9.59 3.47 -17.20
N GLU A 109 -10.37 2.67 -17.94
CA GLU A 109 -11.80 2.94 -18.17
C GLU A 109 -12.65 2.75 -16.91
N GLU A 110 -12.38 1.74 -16.09
CA GLU A 110 -13.12 1.47 -14.87
C GLU A 110 -12.82 2.49 -13.77
N ILE A 111 -11.54 2.90 -13.64
CA ILE A 111 -11.09 4.05 -12.87
C ILE A 111 -11.89 5.26 -13.31
N ARG A 112 -11.88 5.61 -14.60
CA ARG A 112 -12.62 6.78 -15.15
C ARG A 112 -14.13 6.73 -14.87
N LYS A 113 -14.73 5.55 -14.80
CA LYS A 113 -16.16 5.38 -14.49
C LYS A 113 -16.46 5.52 -12.99
N ARG A 114 -15.52 5.12 -12.12
CA ARG A 114 -15.64 5.21 -10.65
C ARG A 114 -15.14 6.53 -10.08
N SER A 115 -14.33 7.26 -10.84
CA SER A 115 -13.75 8.51 -10.38
C SER A 115 -14.77 9.64 -10.44
N GLY A 116 -15.26 10.04 -9.27
CA GLY A 116 -15.90 11.33 -9.11
C GLY A 116 -14.96 12.49 -9.48
N PRO A 117 -15.47 13.74 -9.53
CA PRO A 117 -14.69 14.92 -9.91
C PRO A 117 -13.36 15.06 -9.14
N GLU A 118 -13.27 14.55 -7.92
CA GLU A 118 -12.08 14.53 -7.05
C GLU A 118 -10.84 13.81 -7.65
N TYR A 119 -11.03 12.85 -8.56
CA TYR A 119 -9.92 12.12 -9.20
C TYR A 119 -9.53 12.68 -10.58
N THR A 120 -10.32 13.62 -11.10
CA THR A 120 -10.04 14.30 -12.37
C THR A 120 -9.19 15.55 -12.17
N ALA A 121 -9.22 16.14 -10.97
CA ALA A 121 -8.43 17.31 -10.63
C ALA A 121 -6.91 17.03 -10.61
N PRO A 122 -6.05 18.01 -10.93
CA PRO A 122 -4.59 17.85 -10.87
C PRO A 122 -4.09 17.43 -9.47
N VAL A 123 -4.73 17.92 -8.42
CA VAL A 123 -4.42 17.57 -7.01
C VAL A 123 -5.70 17.27 -6.24
N SER A 124 -5.58 16.55 -5.12
CA SER A 124 -6.74 16.19 -4.29
C SER A 124 -7.13 17.33 -3.35
N MET A 125 -8.28 17.98 -3.59
CA MET A 125 -8.76 19.06 -2.71
C MET A 125 -9.64 18.57 -1.56
N GLN A 126 -10.33 17.45 -1.75
CA GLN A 126 -11.30 16.92 -0.78
C GLN A 126 -10.73 15.75 0.05
N GLY A 127 -9.56 15.24 -0.35
CA GLY A 127 -9.07 13.96 0.15
C GLY A 127 -9.90 12.84 -0.48
N GLY A 128 -9.94 11.69 0.18
CA GLY A 128 -10.75 10.56 -0.25
C GLY A 128 -9.95 9.30 -0.56
N PRO A 129 -10.56 8.32 -1.23
CA PRO A 129 -10.02 6.98 -1.30
C PRO A 129 -8.65 6.96 -1.96
N TRP A 130 -7.70 6.32 -1.27
CA TRP A 130 -6.56 5.79 -1.99
C TRP A 130 -7.08 4.66 -2.86
N VAL A 131 -7.23 4.93 -4.14
CA VAL A 131 -7.60 3.92 -5.10
C VAL A 131 -6.29 3.32 -5.62
N TYR A 132 -5.98 2.09 -5.23
CA TYR A 132 -4.78 1.37 -5.71
C TYR A 132 -4.70 1.35 -7.24
N ASP A 133 -5.83 1.39 -7.93
CA ASP A 133 -5.87 1.48 -9.39
C ASP A 133 -5.20 2.78 -9.92
N LEU A 134 -5.08 3.86 -9.13
CA LEU A 134 -4.33 5.07 -9.52
C LEU A 134 -2.84 4.82 -9.70
N GLU A 135 -2.29 3.75 -9.10
CA GLU A 135 -0.90 3.33 -9.35
C GLU A 135 -0.72 2.85 -10.80
N GLY A 136 -1.80 2.42 -11.46
CA GLY A 136 -1.80 2.04 -12.87
C GLY A 136 -2.12 3.19 -13.84
N ASP A 137 -2.55 4.37 -13.36
CA ASP A 137 -2.84 5.52 -14.24
C ASP A 137 -1.52 6.21 -14.63
N PRO A 138 -1.09 6.14 -15.91
CA PRO A 138 0.17 6.71 -16.36
C PRO A 138 0.17 8.25 -16.35
N THR A 139 -0.98 8.88 -16.07
CA THR A 139 -1.12 10.34 -15.97
C THR A 139 -1.01 10.86 -14.53
N VAL A 140 -0.87 9.96 -13.55
CA VAL A 140 -0.81 10.29 -12.12
C VAL A 140 0.58 9.95 -11.59
N LEU A 141 1.21 10.92 -10.92
CA LEU A 141 2.30 10.63 -10.00
C LEU A 141 1.71 10.38 -8.61
N CYS A 142 1.86 9.15 -8.16
CA CYS A 142 1.48 8.67 -6.86
C CYS A 142 2.69 8.70 -5.93
N ILE A 143 2.57 9.38 -4.79
CA ILE A 143 3.56 9.38 -3.71
C ILE A 143 2.99 8.56 -2.57
N LEU A 144 3.75 7.57 -2.11
CA LEU A 144 3.38 6.75 -0.98
C LEU A 144 4.27 7.12 0.20
N ILE A 145 3.64 7.46 1.33
CA ILE A 145 4.33 7.72 2.58
C ILE A 145 3.86 6.69 3.62
N GLU A 146 4.74 5.77 3.98
CA GLU A 146 4.43 4.57 4.75
C GLU A 146 5.14 4.56 6.10
N GLN A 147 4.38 4.77 7.17
CA GLN A 147 4.89 4.84 8.54
C GLN A 147 4.22 3.81 9.48
N SER A 148 3.25 3.05 8.98
CA SER A 148 2.46 2.08 9.73
C SER A 148 3.17 0.74 9.91
N TRP A 149 4.14 0.39 9.05
CA TRP A 149 4.87 -0.89 9.10
C TRP A 149 6.40 -0.75 8.99
N ALA A 150 7.12 -1.84 9.22
CA ALA A 150 8.58 -1.95 9.13
C ALA A 150 9.10 -1.99 7.68
N TYR A 151 8.60 -1.12 6.79
CA TYR A 151 9.16 -0.99 5.45
C TYR A 151 10.54 -0.34 5.48
N SER A 152 11.36 -0.67 4.48
CA SER A 152 12.72 -0.14 4.32
C SER A 152 12.78 1.31 3.83
N SER A 153 11.67 1.85 3.29
CA SER A 153 11.58 3.23 2.81
C SER A 153 10.26 3.90 3.23
N ILE A 154 10.36 5.10 3.80
CA ILE A 154 9.22 5.98 4.15
C ILE A 154 8.64 6.68 2.93
N PHE A 155 9.38 6.78 1.83
CA PHE A 155 8.99 7.55 0.64
C PHE A 155 9.06 6.66 -0.60
N GLY A 156 7.92 6.49 -1.27
CA GLY A 156 7.79 5.73 -2.51
C GLY A 156 7.13 6.56 -3.61
N THR A 157 7.41 6.24 -4.86
CA THR A 157 6.74 6.85 -6.01
C THR A 157 6.21 5.78 -6.95
N CYS A 158 5.04 6.03 -7.54
CA CYS A 158 4.52 5.29 -8.67
C CYS A 158 4.17 6.30 -9.79
N PRO A 159 4.77 6.20 -10.99
CA PRO A 159 5.77 5.19 -11.37
C PRO A 159 7.12 5.40 -10.66
N TYR A 160 7.83 4.29 -10.41
CA TYR A 160 9.14 4.31 -9.73
C TYR A 160 10.23 5.01 -10.56
N SER A 161 10.07 5.09 -11.89
CA SER A 161 10.99 5.80 -12.78
C SER A 161 11.12 7.29 -12.46
N LEU A 162 10.12 7.90 -11.80
CA LEU A 162 10.13 9.30 -11.38
C LEU A 162 10.66 9.49 -9.94
N HIS A 163 11.08 8.42 -9.26
CA HIS A 163 11.51 8.48 -7.86
C HIS A 163 12.65 9.47 -7.63
N SER A 164 13.74 9.35 -8.41
CA SER A 164 14.91 10.22 -8.26
C SER A 164 14.58 11.68 -8.53
N GLU A 165 13.73 11.95 -9.52
CA GLU A 165 13.31 13.32 -9.82
C GLU A 165 12.39 13.88 -8.73
N ALA A 166 11.45 13.09 -8.22
CA ALA A 166 10.61 13.49 -7.08
C ALA A 166 11.45 13.81 -5.83
N VAL A 167 12.46 12.98 -5.52
CA VAL A 167 13.41 13.21 -4.42
C VAL A 167 14.23 14.48 -4.64
N GLU A 168 14.66 14.74 -5.88
CA GLU A 168 15.34 15.99 -6.22
C GLU A 168 14.46 17.23 -5.99
N ARG A 169 13.16 17.14 -6.35
CA ARG A 169 12.20 18.26 -6.19
C ARG A 169 11.83 18.56 -4.75
N ILE A 170 11.68 17.54 -3.90
CA ILE A 170 11.48 17.77 -2.47
C ILE A 170 12.76 18.22 -1.78
N ASP A 171 13.91 18.06 -2.42
CA ASP A 171 15.25 18.28 -1.89
C ASP A 171 15.72 17.26 -0.84
N ALA A 172 17.05 17.10 -0.75
CA ALA A 172 17.68 16.12 0.13
C ALA A 172 17.50 16.42 1.62
N ARG A 173 17.33 17.70 2.01
CA ARG A 173 17.13 18.10 3.41
C ARG A 173 15.74 17.70 3.87
N LEU A 174 14.71 17.97 3.07
CA LEU A 174 13.34 17.59 3.37
C LEU A 174 13.18 16.07 3.41
N HIS A 175 13.78 15.35 2.44
CA HIS A 175 13.77 13.89 2.44
C HIS A 175 14.47 13.30 3.68
N ALA A 176 15.63 13.85 4.06
CA ALA A 176 16.32 13.43 5.28
C ALA A 176 15.48 13.72 6.53
N TYR A 177 14.82 14.88 6.58
CA TYR A 177 13.95 15.26 7.69
C TYR A 177 12.73 14.33 7.83
N LEU A 178 12.12 13.91 6.72
CA LEU A 178 11.06 12.90 6.71
C LEU A 178 11.53 11.58 7.32
N ASN A 179 12.72 11.12 6.93
CA ASN A 179 13.31 9.90 7.48
C ASN A 179 13.66 10.03 8.97
N GLU A 180 14.11 11.20 9.42
CA GLU A 180 14.38 11.45 10.83
C GLU A 180 13.08 11.47 11.64
N TRP A 181 12.10 12.26 11.19
CA TRP A 181 10.77 12.33 11.80
C TRP A 181 10.15 10.94 11.96
N ALA A 182 10.20 10.12 10.92
CA ALA A 182 9.72 8.74 10.90
C ALA A 182 10.32 7.85 12.00
N ARG A 183 11.55 8.13 12.45
CA ARG A 183 12.24 7.31 13.45
C ARG A 183 11.97 7.73 14.90
N LEU A 184 11.32 8.87 15.12
CA LEU A 184 11.13 9.43 16.46
C LEU A 184 10.08 8.68 17.29
N GLU A 185 9.09 8.06 16.64
CA GLU A 185 7.98 7.40 17.30
C GLU A 185 7.69 6.03 16.69
N LYS A 186 7.11 5.15 17.52
CA LYS A 186 6.62 3.85 17.06
C LYS A 186 5.16 3.98 16.59
N PRO A 187 4.80 3.44 15.41
CA PRO A 187 3.40 3.35 14.98
C PRO A 187 2.57 2.41 15.86
N ASN A 188 1.25 2.56 15.77
CA ASN A 188 0.29 1.74 16.51
C ASN A 188 0.47 0.24 16.24
N ALA A 189 0.71 -0.16 14.99
CA ALA A 189 0.87 -1.56 14.61
C ALA A 189 2.07 -2.25 15.31
N ILE A 190 3.03 -1.48 15.85
CA ILE A 190 4.16 -2.03 16.63
C ILE A 190 3.82 -2.14 18.13
N ILE A 191 2.86 -1.34 18.61
CA ILE A 191 2.52 -1.25 20.04
C ILE A 191 1.28 -2.09 20.36
N ALA A 192 0.28 -2.10 19.47
CA ALA A 192 -0.95 -2.85 19.62
C ALA A 192 -0.64 -4.36 19.65
N PRO A 193 -1.36 -5.14 20.47
CA PRO A 193 -1.21 -6.59 20.52
C PRO A 193 -1.56 -7.20 19.16
N ASP A 194 -0.69 -8.08 18.67
CA ASP A 194 -0.95 -8.85 17.45
C ASP A 194 -2.22 -9.70 17.68
N PRO A 195 -3.23 -9.64 16.79
CA PRO A 195 -4.45 -10.45 16.94
C PRO A 195 -4.19 -11.96 17.04
N SER A 196 -3.03 -12.43 16.61
CA SER A 196 -2.58 -13.82 16.71
C SER A 196 -1.84 -14.15 18.01
N ASP A 197 -1.65 -13.19 18.92
CA ASP A 197 -0.99 -13.41 20.21
C ASP A 197 -1.92 -14.14 21.19
N GLU A 198 -1.80 -15.48 21.25
CA GLU A 198 -2.59 -16.33 22.14
C GLU A 198 -2.31 -16.12 23.64
N GLU A 199 -1.18 -15.50 24.00
CA GLU A 199 -0.81 -15.23 25.39
C GLU A 199 -1.40 -13.92 25.91
N PHE A 200 -1.82 -13.03 25.01
CA PHE A 200 -2.40 -11.74 25.36
C PHE A 200 -3.86 -11.86 25.82
N ASP A 201 -4.17 -11.27 26.98
CA ASP A 201 -5.55 -11.20 27.46
C ASP A 201 -6.36 -10.13 26.70
N PHE A 202 -7.05 -10.53 25.63
CA PHE A 202 -7.96 -9.66 24.88
C PHE A 202 -9.25 -9.30 25.64
N HIS A 203 -9.51 -9.89 26.81
CA HIS A 203 -10.68 -9.58 27.62
C HIS A 203 -10.44 -8.45 28.61
N GLN A 204 -9.19 -8.09 28.91
CA GLN A 204 -8.82 -6.99 29.81
C GLN A 204 -9.41 -5.63 29.38
N GLU A 205 -9.43 -4.66 30.31
CA GLU A 205 -9.97 -3.32 30.04
C GLU A 205 -9.31 -2.65 28.81
N PRO A 206 -10.10 -2.11 27.87
CA PRO A 206 -9.56 -1.42 26.69
C PRO A 206 -8.59 -0.32 27.06
N ASN A 207 -7.44 -0.28 26.40
CA ASN A 207 -6.42 0.75 26.61
C ASN A 207 -5.51 0.83 25.37
N THR A 208 -4.95 1.99 25.06
CA THR A 208 -4.14 2.18 23.84
C THR A 208 -2.76 1.53 23.88
N MET A 209 -2.41 0.83 24.98
CA MET A 209 -1.08 0.32 25.33
C MET A 209 0.03 1.41 25.41
N ARG A 210 -0.21 2.61 24.88
CA ARG A 210 0.60 3.82 25.03
C ARG A 210 0.27 4.53 26.36
N PRO A 211 1.28 4.92 27.17
CA PRO A 211 1.08 5.73 28.37
C PRO A 211 0.45 7.10 28.05
N GLU A 212 -0.29 7.66 29.00
CA GLU A 212 -1.00 8.93 28.83
C GLU A 212 -0.03 10.09 28.61
N GLU A 213 1.11 10.09 29.31
CA GLU A 213 2.18 11.08 29.19
C GLU A 213 2.83 11.10 27.79
N ASP A 214 2.71 10.02 27.03
CA ASP A 214 3.25 9.89 25.68
C ASP A 214 2.24 10.28 24.59
N LEU A 215 0.95 10.38 24.92
CA LEU A 215 -0.10 10.72 23.95
C LEU A 215 0.11 12.10 23.36
N GLU A 216 0.40 13.10 24.20
CA GLU A 216 0.60 14.48 23.73
C GLU A 216 1.79 14.57 22.75
N ARG A 217 2.92 13.97 23.13
CA ARG A 217 4.12 13.90 22.28
C ARG A 217 3.81 13.24 20.94
N PHE A 218 3.10 12.12 20.97
CA PHE A 218 2.76 11.36 19.77
C PHE A 218 1.77 12.11 18.85
N VAL A 219 0.77 12.78 19.41
CA VAL A 219 -0.17 13.62 18.63
C VAL A 219 0.57 14.81 17.99
N LYS A 220 1.47 15.47 18.73
CA LYS A 220 2.31 16.54 18.17
C LYS A 220 3.22 16.02 17.06
N TRP A 221 3.79 14.83 17.23
CA TRP A 221 4.55 14.16 16.19
C TRP A 221 3.71 13.88 14.93
N MET A 222 2.47 13.42 15.09
CA MET A 222 1.50 13.24 14.00
C MET A 222 1.18 14.54 13.27
N MET A 223 0.91 15.62 14.01
CA MET A 223 0.66 16.96 13.46
C MET A 223 1.85 17.40 12.59
N LYS A 224 3.06 17.26 13.12
CA LYS A 224 4.29 17.60 12.38
C LYS A 224 4.46 16.77 11.11
N GLY A 225 4.16 15.48 11.16
CA GLY A 225 4.15 14.60 9.99
C GLY A 225 3.19 15.09 8.91
N HIS A 226 1.97 15.42 9.29
CA HIS A 226 0.97 15.95 8.36
C HIS A 226 1.43 17.26 7.69
N SER A 227 2.04 18.20 8.44
CA SER A 227 2.67 19.39 7.83
C SER A 227 3.79 19.05 6.86
N LEU A 228 4.65 18.10 7.23
CA LEU A 228 5.80 17.70 6.44
C LEU A 228 5.38 17.10 5.08
N ILE A 229 4.36 16.25 5.10
CA ILE A 229 3.80 15.64 3.90
C ILE A 229 3.15 16.69 3.00
N ARG A 230 2.53 17.72 3.59
CA ARG A 230 1.97 18.83 2.82
C ARG A 230 3.05 19.75 2.23
N LEU A 231 4.19 19.92 2.89
CA LEU A 231 5.33 20.61 2.29
C LEU A 231 5.89 19.82 1.10
N ILE A 232 5.98 18.49 1.22
CA ILE A 232 6.30 17.59 0.09
C ILE A 232 5.30 17.78 -1.04
N HIS A 233 3.99 17.74 -0.75
CA HIS A 233 2.94 18.00 -1.73
C HIS A 233 3.16 19.32 -2.47
N LYS A 234 3.40 20.41 -1.72
CA LYS A 234 3.65 21.73 -2.30
C LYS A 234 4.81 21.71 -3.31
N ARG A 235 5.98 21.21 -2.91
CA ARG A 235 7.19 21.15 -3.76
C ARG A 235 6.94 20.35 -5.03
N LEU A 236 6.24 19.22 -4.92
CA LEU A 236 5.91 18.36 -6.06
C LEU A 236 4.84 18.96 -6.96
N ARG A 237 3.82 19.60 -6.40
CA ARG A 237 2.77 20.31 -7.15
C ARG A 237 3.36 21.46 -7.97
N GLU A 238 4.26 22.23 -7.38
CA GLU A 238 4.96 23.33 -8.08
C GLU A 238 5.79 22.81 -9.27
N ALA A 239 6.29 21.56 -9.20
CA ALA A 239 7.00 20.90 -10.29
C ALA A 239 6.09 20.21 -11.32
N LEU A 240 4.80 20.06 -11.04
CA LEU A 240 3.85 19.32 -11.89
C LEU A 240 3.81 19.83 -13.35
N PRO A 241 3.84 21.14 -13.66
CA PRO A 241 3.89 21.63 -15.03
C PRO A 241 5.10 21.12 -15.84
N GLU A 242 6.22 20.85 -15.16
CA GLU A 242 7.40 20.28 -15.81
C GLU A 242 7.24 18.79 -16.09
N TRP A 243 6.40 18.09 -15.32
CA TRP A 243 6.11 16.67 -15.48
C TRP A 243 5.01 16.36 -16.50
N GLU A 244 4.26 17.37 -16.93
CA GLU A 244 3.32 17.23 -18.07
C GLU A 244 4.02 16.75 -19.34
N LYS A 245 5.30 17.10 -19.54
CA LYS A 245 6.13 16.58 -20.65
C LYS A 245 6.35 15.07 -20.60
N HIS A 246 6.19 14.47 -19.42
CA HIS A 246 6.26 13.02 -19.17
C HIS A 246 4.87 12.37 -19.17
N GLY A 247 3.81 13.11 -19.51
CA GLY A 247 2.42 12.63 -19.48
C GLY A 247 1.76 12.71 -18.10
N ILE A 248 2.48 13.16 -17.07
CA ILE A 248 1.94 13.31 -15.72
C ILE A 248 1.19 14.63 -15.61
N SER A 249 -0.10 14.57 -15.37
CA SER A 249 -0.97 15.74 -15.20
C SER A 249 -1.61 15.82 -13.81
N LYS A 250 -1.39 14.80 -12.97
CA LYS A 250 -1.98 14.69 -11.65
C LYS A 250 -0.94 14.25 -10.62
N LEU A 251 -1.09 14.75 -9.40
CA LEU A 251 -0.33 14.36 -8.22
C LEU A 251 -1.30 13.82 -7.17
N ARG A 252 -0.97 12.68 -6.58
CA ARG A 252 -1.68 12.09 -5.44
C ARG A 252 -0.66 11.67 -4.39
N ILE A 253 -0.94 11.98 -3.13
CA ILE A 253 -0.13 11.52 -2.01
C ILE A 253 -1.01 10.65 -1.12
N CYS A 254 -0.63 9.39 -0.99
CA CYS A 254 -1.14 8.50 0.04
C CYS A 254 -0.26 8.63 1.27
N TRP A 255 -0.89 8.80 2.43
CA TRP A 255 -0.21 8.64 3.71
C TRP A 255 -0.90 7.52 4.47
N PHE A 256 -0.14 6.47 4.81
CA PHE A 256 -0.54 5.47 5.79
C PHE A 256 -0.17 6.01 7.17
N PRO A 257 -1.12 6.68 7.86
CA PRO A 257 -0.80 7.33 9.09
C PRO A 257 -0.54 6.27 10.17
N PRO A 258 0.45 6.48 11.02
CA PRO A 258 0.87 5.50 12.02
C PRO A 258 -0.12 5.33 13.18
N ALA A 259 -1.19 6.12 13.21
CA ALA A 259 -2.32 6.05 14.13
C ALA A 259 -3.55 6.73 13.53
N PHE A 260 -4.67 6.71 14.25
CA PHE A 260 -5.95 7.28 13.81
C PHE A 260 -6.60 6.60 12.61
N THR A 261 -5.98 5.58 12.01
CA THR A 261 -6.61 4.70 11.02
C THR A 261 -7.63 3.77 11.67
N ASP A 262 -8.57 3.24 10.88
CA ASP A 262 -9.49 2.22 11.38
C ASP A 262 -8.73 0.90 11.59
N PRO A 263 -8.55 0.44 12.83
CA PRO A 263 -7.83 -0.80 13.08
C PRO A 263 -8.52 -2.01 12.48
N ALA A 264 -9.85 -1.99 12.28
CA ALA A 264 -10.56 -3.14 11.73
C ALA A 264 -10.19 -3.39 10.25
N GLU A 265 -9.92 -2.34 9.48
CA GLU A 265 -9.48 -2.44 8.09
C GLU A 265 -8.04 -2.97 8.00
N GLU A 266 -7.25 -2.73 9.03
CA GLU A 266 -5.85 -3.15 9.17
C GLU A 266 -5.72 -4.51 9.89
N GLY A 267 -6.83 -5.14 10.27
CA GLY A 267 -6.86 -6.43 10.98
C GLY A 267 -6.57 -6.36 12.48
N TRP A 268 -6.49 -5.18 13.10
CA TRP A 268 -6.19 -4.97 14.52
C TRP A 268 -7.44 -4.85 15.41
N SER A 269 -7.25 -5.07 16.72
CA SER A 269 -8.30 -4.89 17.72
C SER A 269 -8.52 -3.42 18.08
N ARG A 270 -9.74 -2.92 17.86
CA ARG A 270 -10.18 -1.57 18.28
C ARG A 270 -9.97 -1.29 19.76
N ARG A 271 -10.03 -2.32 20.62
CA ARG A 271 -9.89 -2.17 22.08
C ARG A 271 -8.49 -1.75 22.52
N PHE A 272 -7.50 -1.95 21.66
CA PHE A 272 -6.10 -1.69 21.96
C PHE A 272 -5.41 -0.78 20.95
N TRP A 273 -6.22 0.00 20.21
CA TRP A 273 -5.75 0.91 19.16
C TRP A 273 -5.82 2.37 19.62
N LEU A 274 -4.94 3.21 19.09
CA LEU A 274 -4.98 4.66 19.32
C LEU A 274 -5.59 5.37 18.10
N PRO A 275 -6.72 6.08 18.24
CA PRO A 275 -7.55 6.25 19.45
C PRO A 275 -8.44 5.02 19.73
N LEU A 276 -8.89 4.87 20.99
CA LEU A 276 -9.73 3.74 21.41
C LEU A 276 -11.09 3.70 20.73
N HIS A 277 -11.57 4.85 20.30
CA HIS A 277 -12.88 5.01 19.69
C HIS A 277 -12.75 5.82 18.41
N GLY A 278 -13.71 5.67 17.52
CA GLY A 278 -13.81 6.49 16.32
C GLY A 278 -14.21 7.94 16.63
N PRO A 279 -14.17 8.84 15.63
CA PRO A 279 -13.99 8.54 14.21
C PRO A 279 -12.55 8.15 13.87
N TYR A 280 -12.40 7.28 12.88
CA TYR A 280 -11.11 6.87 12.32
C TYR A 280 -10.95 7.43 10.91
N LEU A 281 -9.70 7.47 10.44
CA LEU A 281 -9.35 7.59 9.04
C LEU A 281 -9.53 6.20 8.40
N GLU A 282 -10.57 6.07 7.60
CA GLU A 282 -10.77 4.91 6.73
C GLU A 282 -9.64 4.86 5.68
N HIS A 283 -9.24 3.67 5.23
CA HIS A 283 -8.35 3.42 4.08
C HIS A 283 -8.80 4.24 2.87
N GLU A 284 -10.12 4.28 2.68
CA GLU A 284 -10.81 5.11 1.71
C GLU A 284 -10.69 6.63 1.95
N ARG A 285 -9.83 7.10 2.86
CA ARG A 285 -9.57 8.53 3.12
C ARG A 285 -8.09 8.85 3.34
N MET A 286 -7.19 7.94 2.97
CA MET A 286 -5.74 8.11 3.15
C MET A 286 -5.07 9.06 2.14
N THR A 287 -5.80 9.53 1.13
CA THR A 287 -5.27 10.57 0.23
C THR A 287 -5.16 11.90 0.98
N VAL A 288 -3.93 12.42 1.06
CA VAL A 288 -3.65 13.72 1.68
C VAL A 288 -4.21 14.84 0.81
N GLN A 289 -4.95 15.75 1.45
CA GLN A 289 -5.44 16.96 0.81
C GLN A 289 -4.30 17.91 0.43
N SER A 290 -4.48 18.60 -0.69
CA SER A 290 -3.54 19.56 -1.25
C SER A 290 -3.02 20.54 -0.21
N ASP A 291 -1.77 20.99 -0.39
CA ASP A 291 -1.18 22.06 0.40
C ASP A 291 -1.98 23.37 0.32
N GLU A 292 -2.85 23.52 -0.67
CA GLU A 292 -3.75 24.67 -0.84
C GLU A 292 -4.97 24.65 0.09
N VAL A 293 -5.29 23.51 0.71
CA VAL A 293 -6.39 23.41 1.69
C VAL A 293 -5.89 23.82 3.08
N PRO A 294 -6.53 24.75 3.81
CA PRO A 294 -6.10 25.11 5.17
C PRO A 294 -5.96 23.87 6.07
N ILE A 295 -4.95 23.84 6.95
CA ILE A 295 -4.60 22.62 7.69
C ILE A 295 -5.72 22.15 8.61
N GLU A 296 -6.40 23.11 9.22
CA GLU A 296 -7.57 22.96 10.07
C GLU A 296 -8.80 22.42 9.31
N GLU A 297 -8.81 22.56 7.99
CA GLU A 297 -9.90 22.08 7.13
C GLU A 297 -9.69 20.66 6.61
N THR A 298 -8.50 20.08 6.78
CA THR A 298 -8.24 18.74 6.26
C THR A 298 -8.92 17.65 7.09
N THR A 299 -9.28 16.55 6.44
CA THR A 299 -9.91 15.37 7.05
C THR A 299 -9.02 14.79 8.15
N ILE A 300 -7.72 14.69 7.91
CA ILE A 300 -6.74 14.21 8.90
C ILE A 300 -6.75 15.09 10.15
N HIS A 301 -6.67 16.42 10.01
CA HIS A 301 -6.74 17.33 11.14
C HIS A 301 -8.08 17.16 11.89
N LYS A 302 -9.20 17.14 11.16
CA LYS A 302 -10.54 16.99 11.74
C LYS A 302 -10.67 15.70 12.54
N VAL A 303 -10.17 14.57 12.03
CA VAL A 303 -10.18 13.29 12.77
C VAL A 303 -9.33 13.39 14.03
N MET A 304 -8.07 13.85 13.93
CA MET A 304 -7.21 14.01 15.11
C MET A 304 -7.84 14.95 16.16
N ARG A 305 -8.53 16.01 15.72
CA ARG A 305 -9.11 17.04 16.59
C ARG A 305 -10.28 16.52 17.42
N VAL A 306 -11.03 15.56 16.90
CA VAL A 306 -12.12 14.93 17.66
C VAL A 306 -11.58 14.22 18.91
N HIS A 307 -10.39 13.63 18.81
CA HIS A 307 -9.76 12.89 19.91
C HIS A 307 -8.93 13.76 20.83
N TYR A 308 -8.22 14.75 20.27
CA TYR A 308 -7.23 15.55 20.99
C TYR A 308 -7.40 17.06 20.73
N PRO A 309 -8.58 17.66 21.02
CA PRO A 309 -8.88 19.04 20.64
C PRO A 309 -7.91 20.06 21.23
N LEU A 310 -7.54 19.90 22.51
CA LEU A 310 -6.65 20.84 23.21
C LEU A 310 -5.25 20.93 22.59
N ILE A 311 -4.75 19.81 22.02
CA ILE A 311 -3.45 19.78 21.37
C ILE A 311 -3.55 20.40 19.97
N LEU A 312 -4.66 20.13 19.25
CA LEU A 312 -4.86 20.59 17.88
C LEU A 312 -5.32 22.05 17.74
N ASP A 313 -5.85 22.65 18.81
CA ASP A 313 -6.14 24.07 18.85
C ASP A 313 -4.86 24.93 18.85
N ASP A 314 -3.70 24.36 19.24
CA ASP A 314 -2.39 24.98 19.10
C ASP A 314 -1.73 24.58 17.76
N LEU A 315 -1.94 25.43 16.74
CA LEU A 315 -1.40 25.23 15.40
C LEU A 315 0.14 25.38 15.33
N SER A 316 0.81 25.88 16.37
CA SER A 316 2.28 25.93 16.36
C SER A 316 2.93 24.55 16.32
N ASN A 317 2.19 23.50 16.73
CA ASN A 317 2.63 22.11 16.62
C ASN A 317 2.75 21.61 15.17
N TYR A 318 2.23 22.37 14.20
CA TYR A 318 2.42 22.13 12.77
C TYR A 318 3.66 22.82 12.19
N GLU A 319 4.37 23.66 12.97
CA GLU A 319 5.52 24.40 12.48
C GLU A 319 6.69 23.47 12.09
N LEU A 320 7.23 23.72 10.90
CA LEU A 320 8.43 23.08 10.40
C LEU A 320 9.62 24.02 10.57
N PRO A 321 10.85 23.49 10.71
CA PRO A 321 12.05 24.33 10.74
C PRO A 321 12.12 25.25 9.52
N VAL A 322 12.43 26.53 9.72
CA VAL A 322 12.57 27.54 8.65
C VAL A 322 13.54 27.08 7.55
N SER A 323 14.58 26.34 7.93
CA SER A 323 15.57 25.76 7.00
C SER A 323 15.00 24.79 5.96
N LEU A 324 13.77 24.28 6.15
CA LEU A 324 13.05 23.45 5.16
C LEU A 324 12.13 24.28 4.24
N MET A 325 11.78 25.49 4.66
CA MET A 325 10.84 26.37 3.97
C MET A 325 11.52 27.24 2.91
N GLU A 326 12.82 27.47 3.06
CA GLU A 326 13.74 28.07 2.07
C GLU A 326 14.23 26.98 1.11
#